data_AF-A0A3N0U6I4-F1
#
_entry.id   AF-A0A3N0U6I4-F1
#
_cell.length_a   1.000
_cell.length_b   1.000
_cell.length_c   1.000
_cell.angle_alpha   90.00
_cell.angle_beta   90.00
_cell.angle_gamma   90.00
#
_symmetry.space_group_name_H-M   'P 1'
#
loop_
_entity.id
_entity.type
_entity.pdbx_description
1 polymer ?
#
loop_
_entity_poly.entity_id
_entity_poly.type
_entity_poly.pdbx_seq_one_letter_code
_entity_poly.pdbx_strand_id
1 'polypeptide(L)'
;MKTVLLTTATLPLYRYALAGLLINAVKHGSSVGHRPPLSYEDAEGYFNGLRHAIAKGERLLWIALYESEVVGTVQLELCQKSPFITNASL
;
A
#
# COMPACT_ATOMS: atom_id res chain seq x y z
N MET A 1 2.10 -19.34 -6.57
CA MET A 1 1.96 -17.91 -6.17
C MET A 1 3.23 -17.48 -5.47
N LYS A 2 3.79 -16.33 -5.83
CA LYS A 2 5.01 -15.78 -5.24
C LYS A 2 4.71 -14.41 -4.66
N THR A 3 5.06 -14.15 -3.41
CA THR A 3 5.01 -12.81 -2.85
C THR A 3 6.33 -12.08 -3.13
N VAL A 4 6.25 -10.83 -3.55
CA VAL A 4 7.41 -9.98 -3.81
C VAL A 4 7.26 -8.69 -3.03
N LEU A 5 8.29 -8.34 -2.25
CA LEU A 5 8.37 -7.05 -1.57
C LEU A 5 8.71 -5.97 -2.61
N LEU A 6 7.88 -4.95 -2.69
CA LEU A 6 8.12 -3.78 -3.53
C LEU A 6 8.95 -2.74 -2.78
N THR A 7 9.94 -2.21 -3.46
CA THR A 7 10.73 -1.07 -3.01
C THR A 7 10.31 0.18 -3.80
N THR A 8 10.80 1.34 -3.41
CA THR A 8 10.57 2.60 -4.14
C THR A 8 11.07 2.58 -5.59
N ALA A 9 12.03 1.71 -5.91
CA ALA A 9 12.54 1.52 -7.26
C ALA A 9 11.63 0.63 -8.12
N THR A 10 11.00 -0.39 -7.53
CA THR A 10 10.13 -1.33 -8.26
C THR A 10 8.66 -0.93 -8.25
N LEU A 11 8.22 -0.11 -7.29
CA LEU A 11 6.84 0.36 -7.18
C LEU A 11 6.31 1.04 -8.47
N PRO A 12 7.07 1.91 -9.17
CA PRO A 12 6.62 2.51 -10.42
C PRO A 12 6.32 1.49 -11.52
N LEU A 13 7.04 0.35 -11.55
CA LEU A 13 6.85 -0.70 -12.55
C LEU A 13 5.48 -1.39 -12.42
N TYR A 14 4.97 -1.50 -11.20
CA TYR A 14 3.69 -2.15 -10.91
C TYR A 14 2.55 -1.16 -10.69
N ARG A 15 2.79 0.14 -10.85
CA ARG A 15 1.84 1.21 -10.50
C ARG A 15 0.46 1.05 -11.14
N TYR A 16 0.43 0.70 -12.42
CA TYR A 16 -0.81 0.49 -13.16
C TYR A 16 -1.57 -0.75 -12.64
N ALA A 17 -0.87 -1.87 -12.44
CA ALA A 17 -1.46 -3.09 -11.89
C ALA A 17 -1.97 -2.89 -10.45
N LEU A 18 -1.21 -2.17 -9.62
CA LEU A 18 -1.60 -1.80 -8.26
C LEU A 18 -2.84 -0.90 -8.26
N ALA A 19 -2.91 0.08 -9.15
CA ALA A 19 -4.08 0.95 -9.31
C ALA A 19 -5.32 0.13 -9.69
N GLY A 20 -5.20 -0.77 -10.68
CA GLY A 20 -6.26 -1.68 -11.08
C GLY A 20 -6.74 -2.57 -9.92
N LEU A 21 -5.81 -3.13 -9.13
CA LEU A 21 -6.14 -3.93 -7.95
C LEU A 21 -6.83 -3.13 -6.86
N LEU A 22 -6.42 -1.89 -6.61
CA LEU A 22 -7.05 -1.01 -5.64
C LEU A 22 -8.47 -0.65 -6.06
N ILE A 23 -8.68 -0.30 -7.33
CA ILE A 23 -10.01 -0.03 -7.90
C ILE A 23 -10.88 -1.28 -7.79
N ASN A 24 -10.35 -2.46 -8.12
CA ASN A 24 -11.05 -3.72 -8.01
C ASN A 24 -11.40 -4.07 -6.56
N ALA A 25 -10.49 -3.83 -5.62
CA ALA A 25 -10.71 -4.03 -4.19
C ALA A 25 -11.76 -3.07 -3.62
N VAL A 26 -11.79 -1.80 -4.05
CA VAL A 26 -12.85 -0.86 -3.67
C VAL A 26 -14.19 -1.26 -4.28
N LYS A 27 -14.19 -1.72 -5.53
CA LYS A 27 -15.40 -2.15 -6.24
C LYS A 27 -16.03 -3.43 -5.66
N HIS A 28 -15.21 -4.40 -5.25
CA HIS A 28 -15.68 -5.71 -4.77
C HIS A 28 -15.62 -5.87 -3.24
N GLY A 29 -14.81 -5.09 -2.53
CA GLY A 29 -14.53 -5.26 -1.10
C GLY A 29 -15.24 -4.29 -0.17
N SER A 30 -16.06 -3.35 -0.67
CA SER A 30 -16.67 -2.34 0.19
C SER A 30 -18.00 -2.79 0.80
N SER A 31 -17.91 -3.45 1.96
CA SER A 31 -18.94 -3.36 3.02
C SER A 31 -18.79 -2.07 3.84
N VAL A 32 -18.10 -1.06 3.30
CA VAL A 32 -17.93 0.27 3.91
C VAL A 32 -18.63 1.26 2.97
N GLY A 33 -19.71 1.87 3.46
CA GLY A 33 -20.69 2.59 2.64
C GLY A 33 -20.10 3.53 1.58
N HIS A 34 -20.58 3.33 0.34
CA HIS A 34 -20.72 4.38 -0.68
C HIS A 34 -19.56 5.37 -0.78
N ARG A 35 -18.42 4.90 -1.30
CA ARG A 35 -17.46 5.80 -1.96
C ARG A 35 -17.58 5.65 -3.48
N PRO A 36 -17.50 6.75 -4.25
CA PRO A 36 -17.57 6.73 -5.70
C PRO A 36 -16.47 5.83 -6.30
N PRO A 37 -16.62 5.37 -7.55
CA PRO A 37 -15.59 4.60 -8.23
C PRO A 37 -14.27 5.38 -8.16
N LEU A 38 -13.26 4.77 -7.54
CA LEU A 38 -11.93 5.36 -7.44
C LEU A 38 -11.37 5.49 -8.86
N SER A 39 -10.99 6.70 -9.28
CA SER A 39 -10.36 6.91 -10.58
C SER A 39 -8.93 6.36 -10.57
N TYR A 40 -8.41 6.01 -11.75
CA TYR A 40 -7.00 5.61 -11.88
C TYR A 40 -6.05 6.70 -11.39
N GLU A 41 -6.36 7.97 -11.63
CA GLU A 41 -5.55 9.10 -11.12
C GLU A 41 -5.50 9.14 -9.59
N ASP A 42 -6.63 8.92 -8.92
CA ASP A 42 -6.69 8.87 -7.45
C ASP A 42 -5.92 7.67 -6.90
N ALA A 43 -6.06 6.51 -7.54
CA ALA A 43 -5.33 5.30 -7.17
C ALA A 43 -3.82 5.49 -7.35
N GLU A 44 -3.40 6.07 -8.48
CA GLU A 44 -2.01 6.42 -8.74
C GLU A 44 -1.45 7.44 -7.75
N GLY A 45 -2.25 8.45 -7.39
CA GLY A 45 -1.93 9.45 -6.38
C GLY A 45 -1.70 8.83 -5.02
N TYR A 46 -2.55 7.87 -4.63
CA TYR A 46 -2.40 7.10 -3.40
C TYR A 46 -1.06 6.35 -3.37
N PHE A 47 -0.74 5.57 -4.42
CA PHE A 47 0.54 4.83 -4.49
C PHE A 47 1.75 5.76 -4.57
N ASN A 48 1.61 6.95 -5.16
CA ASN A 48 2.67 7.96 -5.14
C ASN A 48 2.96 8.46 -3.73
N GLY A 49 1.94 8.71 -2.92
CA GLY A 49 2.10 9.07 -1.51
C GLY A 49 2.82 7.99 -0.71
N LEU A 50 2.57 6.71 -1.03
CA LEU A 50 3.25 5.58 -0.39
C LEU A 50 4.75 5.54 -0.65
N ARG A 51 5.23 6.06 -1.79
CA ARG A 51 6.69 6.07 -2.10
C ARG A 51 7.50 6.73 -1.00
N HIS A 52 6.99 7.81 -0.42
CA HIS A 52 7.71 8.53 0.63
C HIS A 52 7.77 7.73 1.95
N ALA A 53 6.67 7.05 2.31
CA ALA A 53 6.61 6.20 3.50
C ALA A 53 7.48 4.93 3.33
N ILE A 54 7.49 4.34 2.14
CA ILE A 54 8.35 3.19 1.81
C ILE A 54 9.82 3.61 1.80
N ALA A 55 10.16 4.80 1.26
CA ALA A 55 11.52 5.34 1.30
C ALA A 55 12.03 5.50 2.73
N LYS A 56 11.16 5.93 3.65
CA LYS A 56 11.48 6.08 5.07
C LYS A 56 11.50 4.76 5.84
N GLY A 57 11.05 3.65 5.24
CA GLY A 57 10.86 2.38 5.93
C GLY A 57 9.71 2.39 6.93
N GLU A 58 8.80 3.37 6.86
CA GLU A 58 7.59 3.45 7.69
C GLU A 58 6.49 2.53 7.16
N ARG A 59 6.56 2.13 5.89
CA ARG A 59 5.57 1.25 5.26
C ARG A 59 6.22 0.25 4.32
N LEU A 60 5.73 -0.99 4.35
CA LEU A 60 6.15 -2.08 3.48
C LEU A 60 4.97 -2.47 2.59
N LEU A 61 5.26 -2.73 1.32
CA LEU A 61 4.27 -3.12 0.32
C LEU A 61 4.69 -4.44 -0.32
N TRP A 62 3.82 -5.44 -0.27
CA TRP A 62 4.00 -6.71 -0.97
C TRP A 62 2.97 -6.85 -2.07
N ILE A 63 3.39 -7.55 -3.12
CA ILE A 63 2.49 -8.02 -4.18
C ILE A 63 2.49 -9.55 -4.21
N ALA A 64 1.34 -10.12 -4.52
CA ALA A 64 1.21 -11.52 -4.88
C ALA A 64 1.24 -11.63 -6.41
N LEU A 65 2.24 -12.34 -6.93
CA LEU A 65 2.39 -12.66 -8.34
C LEU A 65 1.93 -14.10 -8.61
N TYR A 66 1.11 -14.27 -9.63
CA TYR A 66 0.69 -15.56 -10.16
C TYR A 66 0.79 -15.49 -11.69
N GLU A 67 1.55 -16.40 -12.30
CA GLU A 67 1.75 -16.45 -13.76
C GLU A 67 2.20 -15.12 -14.40
N SER A 68 3.02 -14.35 -13.69
CA SER A 68 3.49 -13.00 -14.07
C SER A 68 2.45 -11.87 -13.97
N GLU A 69 1.26 -12.16 -13.47
CA GLU A 69 0.24 -11.17 -13.16
C GLU A 69 0.19 -10.87 -11.66
N VAL A 70 -0.10 -9.62 -11.32
CA VAL A 70 -0.32 -9.23 -9.93
C VAL A 70 -1.76 -9.59 -9.56
N VAL A 71 -1.91 -10.59 -8.69
CA VAL A 71 -3.22 -11.08 -8.22
C VAL A 71 -3.65 -10.45 -6.89
N GLY A 72 -2.76 -9.72 -6.21
CA GLY A 72 -3.08 -9.07 -4.96
C GLY A 72 -1.94 -8.20 -4.43
N THR A 73 -2.28 -7.36 -3.45
CA THR A 73 -1.33 -6.44 -2.81
C THR A 73 -1.61 -6.40 -1.31
N VAL A 74 -0.57 -6.37 -0.48
CA VAL A 74 -0.67 -6.23 0.97
C VAL A 74 0.22 -5.09 1.42
N GLN A 75 -0.31 -4.21 2.25
CA GLN A 75 0.42 -3.08 2.83
C GLN A 75 0.53 -3.27 4.33
N LEU A 76 1.73 -3.07 4.87
CA LEU A 76 1.97 -3.03 6.31
C LEU A 76 2.55 -1.67 6.66
N GLU A 77 1.83 -0.93 7.48
CA GLU A 77 2.34 0.28 8.10
C GLU A 77 3.03 -0.08 9.42
N LEU A 78 4.31 0.27 9.53
CA LEU A 78 5.07 0.14 10.75
C LEU A 78 4.78 1.37 11.60
N CYS A 79 3.86 1.24 12.56
CA CYS A 79 3.68 2.27 13.57
C CYS A 79 4.96 2.40 14.39
N GLN A 80 5.75 3.44 14.11
CA GLN A 80 6.85 3.89 14.94
C GLN A 80 6.24 4.50 16.22
N LYS A 81 5.83 3.63 17.14
CA LYS A 81 5.41 4.06 18.48
C LYS A 81 6.62 4.70 19.14
N SER A 82 6.57 6.01 19.35
CA SER A 82 7.55 6.74 20.16
C SER A 82 7.69 6.02 21.51
N PRO A 83 8.92 5.70 21.97
CA PRO A 83 9.11 5.18 23.31
C PRO A 83 8.62 6.28 24.27
N PHE A 84 7.50 6.01 24.94
CA PHE A 84 6.98 6.86 25.98
C PHE A 84 7.96 6.78 27.16
N ILE A 85 9.00 7.62 27.12
CA ILE A 85 9.87 7.84 28.27
C ILE A 85 9.07 8.65 29.30
N THR A 86 8.43 7.97 30.24
CA THR A 86 7.93 8.62 31.44
C THR A 86 9.15 9.02 32.26
N ASN A 87 9.54 10.29 32.18
CA ASN A 87 10.41 10.90 33.18
C ASN A 87 9.62 10.94 34.49
N ALA A 88 9.78 9.90 35.32
CA ALA A 88 9.37 9.95 36.71
C ALA A 88 10.34 10.87 37.44
N SER A 89 10.01 12.17 37.46
CA SER A 89 10.54 13.07 38.48
C SER A 89 9.82 12.78 39.79
N LEU A 90 10.52 12.09 40.70
CA LEU A 90 10.26 12.09 42.14
C LEU A 90 11.60 12.28 42.85
#